data_AF-A0A843M5L2-F1
#
_entry.id   AF-A0A843M5L2-F1
#
_cell.length_a   1.000
_cell.length_b   1.000
_cell.length_c   1.000
_cell.angle_alpha   90.00
_cell.angle_beta   90.00
_cell.angle_gamma   90.00
#
_symmetry.space_group_name_H-M   'P 1'
#
loop_
_entity.id
_entity.type
_entity.pdbx_description
1 polymer ?
#
loop_
_entity_poly.entity_id
_entity_poly.type
_entity_poly.pdbx_seq_one_letter_code
_entity_poly.pdbx_strand_id
1 'polypeptide(L)'
;CVISVALIKARYLGESLYKPLELYFGRMGLFLVIGLLQSTVTIIGAFWLGIEVSDPGLFIGCVYLITIAFMVLIYSLLSLFGNGGKALAIIMLVLQISTTNGIYPVYVMNDFFQALNPYLPMTYAIGLLRNALLGVYWPTFFTGVYAMIAMIIATLLVTIIIKEKFDNVANKFEQALKDSGLF
;
A
#
# COMPACT_ATOMS: atom_id res chain seq x y z
N CYS A 1 5.74 -5.45 -6.43
CA CYS A 1 5.16 -4.18 -5.94
C CYS A 1 6.14 -3.01 -5.97
N VAL A 2 7.13 -2.90 -5.07
CA VAL A 2 7.84 -1.62 -4.87
C VAL A 2 8.82 -1.29 -5.98
N ILE A 3 9.54 -2.29 -6.50
CA ILE A 3 10.41 -2.12 -7.68
C ILE A 3 9.58 -1.67 -8.89
N SER A 4 8.40 -2.27 -9.10
CA SER A 4 7.48 -1.95 -10.20
C SER A 4 6.99 -0.49 -10.15
N VAL A 5 6.65 0.03 -8.97
CA VAL A 5 6.20 1.42 -8.82
C VAL A 5 7.37 2.41 -8.74
N ALA A 6 8.51 2.01 -8.17
CA ALA A 6 9.70 2.86 -8.03
C ALA A 6 10.43 3.09 -9.36
N LEU A 7 10.41 2.13 -10.30
CA LEU A 7 11.03 2.26 -11.62
C LEU A 7 10.26 3.21 -12.55
N ILE A 8 8.98 3.48 -12.30
CA ILE A 8 8.17 4.36 -13.14
C ILE A 8 8.16 5.79 -12.56
N LYS A 9 8.45 6.79 -13.39
CA LYS A 9 8.46 8.21 -13.01
C LYS A 9 7.02 8.65 -12.69
N ALA A 10 6.66 8.65 -11.40
CA ALA A 10 5.31 8.96 -10.94
C ALA A 10 4.84 10.40 -11.25
N ARG A 11 5.77 11.33 -11.51
CA ARG A 11 5.49 12.74 -11.79
C ARG A 11 5.45 13.01 -13.30
N TYR A 12 4.27 13.35 -13.82
CA TYR A 12 4.13 13.93 -15.16
C TYR A 12 4.53 15.41 -15.08
N LEU A 13 5.39 15.85 -15.99
CA LEU A 13 6.07 17.16 -15.96
C LEU A 13 5.75 17.94 -17.24
N GLY A 14 4.49 17.91 -17.66
CA GLY A 14 3.98 18.61 -18.84
C GLY A 14 2.54 19.05 -18.62
N GLU A 15 2.13 20.16 -19.26
CA GLU A 15 0.76 20.67 -19.20
C GLU A 15 -0.24 19.56 -19.54
N SER A 16 -1.06 19.22 -18.54
CA SER A 16 -2.04 18.14 -18.62
C SER A 16 -3.42 18.78 -18.68
N LEU A 17 -4.18 18.51 -19.75
CA LEU A 17 -5.59 18.87 -19.91
C LEU A 17 -6.55 18.13 -18.94
N TYR A 18 -6.04 17.25 -18.07
CA TYR A 18 -6.81 16.39 -17.15
C TYR A 18 -6.61 16.75 -15.68
N LYS A 19 -7.66 16.56 -14.85
CA LYS A 19 -7.59 16.85 -13.41
C LYS A 19 -6.56 15.93 -12.72
N PRO A 20 -5.80 16.44 -11.73
CA PRO A 20 -4.78 15.66 -11.02
C PRO A 20 -5.31 14.41 -10.28
N LEU A 21 -6.63 14.36 -10.04
CA LEU A 21 -7.33 13.21 -9.48
C LEU A 21 -7.56 12.10 -10.52
N GLU A 22 -7.91 12.46 -11.76
CA GLU A 22 -8.17 11.50 -12.85
C GLU A 22 -6.88 10.78 -13.26
N LEU A 23 -5.77 11.52 -13.34
CA LEU A 23 -4.45 10.95 -13.62
C LEU A 23 -4.01 9.96 -12.53
N TYR A 24 -4.37 10.23 -11.27
CA TYR A 24 -4.08 9.36 -10.14
C TYR A 24 -4.85 8.05 -10.21
N PHE A 25 -6.17 8.12 -10.38
CA PHE A 25 -6.99 6.91 -10.47
C PHE A 25 -6.62 6.06 -11.70
N GLY A 26 -6.33 6.70 -12.85
CA GLY A 26 -5.90 5.99 -14.06
C GLY A 26 -4.59 5.23 -13.88
N ARG A 27 -3.56 5.88 -13.31
CA ARG A 27 -2.27 5.23 -13.03
C ARG A 27 -2.38 4.20 -11.90
N MET A 28 -3.15 4.48 -10.85
CA MET A 28 -3.41 3.52 -9.77
C MET A 28 -4.04 2.24 -10.31
N GLY A 29 -5.01 2.35 -11.22
CA GLY A 29 -5.64 1.21 -11.88
C GLY A 29 -4.64 0.33 -12.61
N LEU A 30 -3.71 0.92 -13.37
CA LEU A 30 -2.65 0.17 -14.06
C LEU A 30 -1.77 -0.61 -13.07
N PHE A 31 -1.35 0.03 -11.97
CA PHE A 31 -0.53 -0.62 -10.95
C PHE A 31 -1.28 -1.71 -10.18
N LEU A 32 -2.57 -1.54 -9.96
CA LEU A 32 -3.42 -2.57 -9.36
C LEU A 32 -3.50 -3.81 -10.25
N VAL A 33 -3.72 -3.65 -11.55
CA VAL A 33 -3.75 -4.78 -12.50
C VAL A 33 -2.42 -5.53 -12.48
N ILE A 34 -1.29 -4.83 -12.55
CA ILE A 34 0.05 -5.44 -12.46
C ILE A 34 0.22 -6.18 -11.13
N GLY A 35 -0.23 -5.56 -10.03
CA GLY A 35 -0.19 -6.17 -8.69
C GLY A 35 -0.99 -7.47 -8.62
N LEU A 36 -2.22 -7.46 -9.14
CA LEU A 36 -3.10 -8.64 -9.18
C LEU A 36 -2.54 -9.77 -10.05
N LEU A 37 -1.88 -9.44 -11.16
CA LEU A 37 -1.18 -10.45 -11.98
C LEU A 37 -0.01 -11.05 -11.19
N GLN A 38 0.80 -10.22 -10.51
CA GLN A 38 1.91 -10.69 -9.69
C GLN A 38 1.42 -11.59 -8.53
N SER A 39 0.31 -11.22 -7.89
CA SER A 39 -0.26 -12.01 -6.80
C SER A 39 -0.83 -13.34 -7.31
N THR A 40 -1.41 -13.37 -8.50
CA THR A 40 -1.88 -14.61 -9.14
C THR A 40 -0.72 -15.56 -9.40
N VAL A 41 0.41 -15.06 -9.93
CA VAL A 41 1.63 -15.86 -10.10
C VAL A 41 2.13 -16.41 -8.75
N THR A 42 2.03 -15.61 -7.69
CA THR A 42 2.43 -16.02 -6.33
C THR A 42 1.53 -17.13 -5.78
N ILE A 43 0.22 -17.04 -5.99
CA ILE A 43 -0.76 -18.07 -5.61
C ILE A 43 -0.47 -19.38 -6.34
N ILE A 44 -0.24 -19.33 -7.67
CA ILE A 44 0.09 -20.52 -8.46
C ILE A 44 1.38 -21.15 -7.94
N GLY A 45 2.42 -20.34 -7.67
CA GLY A 45 3.66 -20.82 -7.08
C GLY A 45 3.47 -21.48 -5.70
N ALA A 46 2.59 -20.93 -4.87
CA ALA A 46 2.27 -21.50 -3.55
C ALA A 46 1.64 -22.90 -3.66
N PHE A 47 0.67 -23.09 -4.56
CA PHE A 47 0.07 -24.41 -4.81
C PHE A 47 1.06 -25.38 -5.45
N TRP A 48 1.94 -24.89 -6.32
CA TRP A 48 2.95 -25.74 -6.95
C TRP A 48 4.02 -26.24 -5.97
N LEU A 49 4.30 -25.46 -4.92
CA LEU A 49 5.15 -25.87 -3.79
C LEU A 49 4.47 -26.86 -2.83
N GLY A 50 3.20 -27.22 -3.06
CA GLY A 50 2.48 -28.19 -2.23
C GLY A 50 2.04 -27.64 -0.88
N ILE A 51 1.84 -26.32 -0.76
CA ILE A 51 1.33 -25.72 0.48
C ILE A 51 -0.11 -26.21 0.70
N GLU A 52 -0.32 -26.90 1.83
CA GLU A 52 -1.65 -27.31 2.26
C GLU A 52 -2.44 -26.09 2.74
N VAL A 53 -3.54 -25.79 2.06
CA VAL A 53 -4.42 -24.67 2.38
C VAL A 53 -5.76 -25.24 2.84
N SER A 54 -6.18 -24.91 4.07
CA SER A 54 -7.49 -25.35 4.59
C SER A 54 -8.65 -24.90 3.71
N ASP A 55 -8.64 -23.64 3.26
CA ASP A 55 -9.65 -23.11 2.34
C ASP A 55 -8.98 -22.32 1.19
N PRO A 56 -8.85 -22.93 0.00
CA PRO A 56 -8.21 -22.30 -1.17
C PRO A 56 -8.90 -21.00 -1.60
N GLY A 57 -10.22 -20.92 -1.48
CA GLY A 57 -10.99 -19.75 -1.90
C GLY A 57 -10.70 -18.53 -1.02
N LEU A 58 -10.71 -18.72 0.30
CA LEU A 58 -10.38 -17.68 1.27
C LEU A 58 -8.92 -17.25 1.17
N PHE A 59 -8.00 -18.18 0.92
CA PHE A 59 -6.59 -17.84 0.71
C PHE A 59 -6.39 -16.92 -0.50
N ILE A 60 -6.99 -17.27 -1.64
CA ILE A 60 -6.95 -16.44 -2.85
C ILE A 60 -7.54 -15.05 -2.58
N GLY A 61 -8.71 -14.99 -1.94
CA GLY A 61 -9.35 -13.72 -1.57
C GLY A 61 -8.46 -12.85 -0.66
N CYS A 62 -7.82 -13.44 0.34
CA CYS A 62 -6.91 -12.74 1.24
C CYS A 62 -5.69 -12.19 0.49
N VAL A 63 -5.07 -13.00 -0.37
CA VAL A 63 -3.90 -12.58 -1.16
C VAL A 63 -4.24 -11.38 -2.05
N TYR A 64 -5.40 -11.40 -2.71
CA TYR A 64 -5.85 -10.26 -3.52
C TYR A 64 -6.15 -9.01 -2.68
N LEU A 65 -6.83 -9.18 -1.54
CA LEU A 65 -7.10 -8.06 -0.62
C LEU A 65 -5.80 -7.39 -0.14
N ILE A 66 -4.82 -8.19 0.29
CA ILE A 66 -3.51 -7.73 0.72
C ILE A 66 -2.81 -7.00 -0.43
N THR A 67 -2.85 -7.56 -1.63
CA THR A 67 -2.25 -6.94 -2.82
C THR A 67 -2.84 -5.58 -3.10
N ILE A 68 -4.17 -5.43 -3.08
CA ILE A 68 -4.86 -4.16 -3.29
C ILE A 68 -4.46 -3.16 -2.19
N ALA A 69 -4.48 -3.58 -0.92
CA ALA A 69 -4.14 -2.72 0.21
C ALA A 69 -2.72 -2.14 0.10
N PHE A 70 -1.73 -3.00 -0.15
CA PHE A 70 -0.35 -2.58 -0.30
C PHE A 70 -0.14 -1.70 -1.53
N MET A 71 -0.79 -2.01 -2.64
CA MET A 71 -0.61 -1.25 -3.88
C MET A 71 -1.19 0.15 -3.77
N VAL A 72 -2.39 0.29 -3.19
CA VAL A 72 -2.99 1.60 -2.89
C VAL A 72 -2.08 2.39 -1.96
N LEU A 73 -1.60 1.78 -0.87
CA LEU A 73 -0.77 2.47 0.12
C LEU A 73 0.54 2.98 -0.47
N ILE A 74 1.31 2.09 -1.12
CA ILE A 74 2.61 2.45 -1.69
C ILE A 74 2.45 3.46 -2.82
N TYR A 75 1.46 3.28 -3.70
CA TYR A 75 1.22 4.20 -4.80
C TYR A 75 0.78 5.59 -4.30
N SER A 76 -0.10 5.65 -3.30
CA SER A 76 -0.48 6.89 -2.62
C SER A 76 0.73 7.62 -2.06
N LEU A 77 1.57 6.93 -1.29
CA LEU A 77 2.75 7.53 -0.67
C LEU A 77 3.73 8.09 -1.72
N LEU A 78 3.95 7.33 -2.80
CA LEU A 78 4.78 7.75 -3.93
C LEU A 78 4.18 8.93 -4.70
N SER A 79 2.86 8.93 -4.90
CA SER A 79 2.19 10.02 -5.61
C SER A 79 2.16 11.32 -4.80
N LEU A 80 2.16 11.25 -3.47
CA LEU A 80 2.10 12.43 -2.60
C LEU A 80 3.49 13.09 -2.45
N PHE A 81 4.53 12.30 -2.22
CA PHE A 81 5.86 12.83 -1.87
C PHE A 81 6.89 12.73 -3.02
N GLY A 82 6.51 12.20 -4.19
CA GLY A 82 7.39 12.09 -5.35
C GLY A 82 8.66 11.30 -5.04
N ASN A 83 9.84 11.89 -5.29
CA ASN A 83 11.13 11.25 -4.99
C ASN A 83 11.35 11.01 -3.48
N GLY A 84 10.85 11.89 -2.61
CA GLY A 84 10.87 11.67 -1.16
C GLY A 84 9.98 10.50 -0.73
N GLY A 85 8.87 10.30 -1.45
CA GLY A 85 7.96 9.16 -1.23
C GLY A 85 8.62 7.82 -1.49
N LYS A 86 9.60 7.75 -2.41
CA LYS A 86 10.34 6.51 -2.68
C LYS A 86 11.16 6.08 -1.48
N ALA A 87 11.87 7.01 -0.86
CA ALA A 87 12.65 6.73 0.35
C ALA A 87 11.73 6.30 1.50
N LEU A 88 10.63 7.01 1.72
CA LEU A 88 9.64 6.67 2.75
C LEU A 88 9.01 5.30 2.53
N ALA A 89 8.65 4.96 1.29
CA ALA A 89 8.10 3.65 0.96
C ALA A 89 9.10 2.52 1.28
N ILE A 90 10.39 2.71 0.95
CA ILE A 90 11.44 1.73 1.26
C ILE A 90 11.60 1.56 2.77
N ILE A 91 11.70 2.67 3.52
CA ILE A 91 11.81 2.63 4.99
C ILE A 91 10.61 1.90 5.60
N MET A 92 9.40 2.22 5.14
CA MET A 92 8.18 1.58 5.61
C MET A 92 8.18 0.07 5.36
N LEU A 93 8.67 -0.40 4.22
CA LEU A 93 8.76 -1.84 3.93
C LEU A 93 9.76 -2.53 4.85
N VAL A 94 10.93 -1.93 5.07
CA VAL A 94 11.95 -2.50 5.95
C VAL A 94 11.41 -2.61 7.37
N LEU A 95 10.77 -1.55 7.88
CA LEU A 95 10.13 -1.55 9.19
C LEU A 95 9.03 -2.61 9.30
N GLN A 96 8.24 -2.81 8.26
CA GLN A 96 7.22 -3.84 8.22
C GLN A 96 7.83 -5.24 8.33
N ILE A 97 8.88 -5.55 7.58
CA ILE A 97 9.55 -6.85 7.65
C ILE A 97 10.09 -7.10 9.06
N SER A 98 10.70 -6.09 9.70
CA SER A 98 11.24 -6.21 11.05
C SER A 98 10.15 -6.40 12.11
N THR A 99 9.05 -5.66 12.01
CA THR A 99 7.98 -5.63 13.04
C THR A 99 7.00 -6.79 12.89
N THR A 100 6.99 -7.46 11.75
CA THR A 100 6.06 -8.53 11.46
C THR A 100 6.49 -9.81 12.15
N ASN A 101 5.51 -10.56 12.70
CA ASN A 101 5.63 -11.84 13.42
C ASN A 101 6.20 -13.01 12.57
N GLY A 102 7.19 -12.77 11.70
CA GLY A 102 7.75 -13.74 10.76
C GLY A 102 8.87 -14.59 11.36
N ILE A 103 9.66 -14.04 12.28
CA ILE A 103 10.77 -14.76 12.95
C ILE A 103 10.55 -14.85 14.47
N TYR A 104 9.95 -13.82 15.09
CA TYR A 104 9.72 -13.77 16.54
C TYR A 104 8.31 -13.27 16.88
N PRO A 105 7.70 -13.72 17.98
CA PRO A 105 6.47 -13.14 18.51
C PRO A 105 6.66 -11.65 18.85
N VAL A 106 5.64 -10.82 18.60
CA VAL A 106 5.68 -9.40 18.94
C VAL A 106 6.03 -9.14 20.42
N TYR A 107 5.64 -10.05 21.33
CA TYR A 107 5.85 -9.92 22.77
C TYR A 107 7.31 -9.98 23.23
N VAL A 108 8.23 -10.52 22.41
CA VAL A 108 9.67 -10.56 22.74
C VAL A 108 10.43 -9.39 22.10
N MET A 109 9.72 -8.53 21.36
CA MET A 109 10.28 -7.36 20.72
C MET A 109 10.28 -6.15 21.68
N ASN A 110 11.15 -5.18 21.47
CA ASN A 110 11.16 -3.94 22.27
C ASN A 110 9.82 -3.20 22.15
N ASP A 111 9.39 -2.51 23.21
CA ASP A 111 8.14 -1.74 23.32
C ASP A 111 7.85 -0.86 22.10
N PHE A 112 8.89 -0.27 21.50
CA PHE A 112 8.76 0.53 20.26
C PHE A 112 8.12 -0.27 19.11
N PHE A 113 8.57 -1.50 18.87
CA PHE A 113 8.05 -2.34 17.80
C PHE A 113 6.68 -2.92 18.13
N GLN A 114 6.41 -3.18 19.41
CA GLN A 114 5.08 -3.61 19.86
C GLN A 114 4.02 -2.53 19.61
N ALA A 115 4.34 -1.27 19.93
CA ALA A 115 3.45 -0.14 19.70
C ALA A 115 3.23 0.16 18.21
N LEU A 116 4.24 -0.09 17.37
CA LEU A 116 4.15 0.13 15.92
C LEU A 116 3.35 -0.97 15.19
N ASN A 117 3.43 -2.21 15.68
CA ASN A 117 2.80 -3.39 15.09
C ASN A 117 1.32 -3.20 14.65
N PRO A 118 0.40 -2.65 15.46
CA PRO A 118 -1.01 -2.50 15.08
C PRO A 118 -1.26 -1.47 13.97
N TYR A 119 -0.30 -0.58 13.67
CA TYR A 119 -0.46 0.43 12.61
C TYR A 119 0.03 -0.04 11.24
N LEU A 120 0.68 -1.22 11.19
CA LEU A 120 1.30 -1.72 9.97
C LEU A 120 0.38 -2.70 9.24
N PRO A 121 0.19 -2.53 7.92
CA PRO A 121 -0.67 -3.42 7.15
C PRO A 121 -0.12 -4.85 7.08
N MET A 122 1.19 -5.01 7.16
CA MET A 122 1.80 -6.34 7.14
C MET A 122 1.35 -7.22 8.32
N THR A 123 1.07 -6.62 9.49
CA THR A 123 0.58 -7.33 10.68
C THR A 123 -0.73 -8.07 10.39
N TYR A 124 -1.72 -7.36 9.84
CA TYR A 124 -3.03 -7.93 9.53
C TYR A 124 -2.96 -8.87 8.32
N ALA A 125 -2.10 -8.57 7.34
CA ALA A 125 -1.89 -9.42 6.17
C ALA A 125 -1.38 -10.82 6.57
N ILE A 126 -0.37 -10.90 7.45
CA ILE A 126 0.14 -12.18 7.94
C ILE A 126 -0.92 -12.91 8.77
N GLY A 127 -1.67 -12.18 9.60
CA GLY A 127 -2.79 -12.76 10.35
C GLY A 127 -3.82 -13.43 9.44
N LEU A 128 -4.24 -12.75 8.36
CA LEU A 128 -5.18 -13.29 7.38
C LEU A 128 -4.64 -14.52 6.66
N LEU A 129 -3.39 -14.46 6.18
CA LEU A 129 -2.76 -15.61 5.52
C LEU A 129 -2.63 -16.81 6.45
N ARG A 130 -2.24 -16.60 7.72
CA ARG A 130 -2.15 -17.68 8.72
C ARG A 130 -3.51 -18.32 8.99
N ASN A 131 -4.58 -17.52 9.11
CA ASN A 131 -5.94 -18.06 9.29
C ASN A 131 -6.42 -18.81 8.04
N ALA A 132 -6.09 -18.35 6.83
CA ALA A 132 -6.45 -19.05 5.60
C ALA A 132 -5.68 -20.38 5.42
N LEU A 133 -4.43 -20.45 5.89
CA LEU A 133 -3.60 -21.64 5.82
C LEU A 133 -3.92 -22.67 6.92
N LEU A 134 -3.89 -22.23 8.19
CA LEU A 134 -3.93 -23.10 9.38
C LEU A 134 -5.35 -23.44 9.88
N GLY A 135 -6.38 -22.85 9.27
CA GLY A 135 -7.77 -22.97 9.70
C GLY A 135 -8.33 -21.64 10.21
N VAL A 136 -9.57 -21.34 9.81
CA VAL A 136 -10.16 -20.02 9.97
C VAL A 136 -10.83 -19.88 11.33
N TYR A 137 -10.32 -18.96 12.16
CA TYR A 137 -11.05 -18.46 13.30
C TYR A 137 -11.77 -17.15 12.92
N TRP A 138 -13.08 -17.27 12.66
CA TRP A 138 -13.92 -16.21 12.08
C TRP A 138 -13.80 -14.83 12.75
N PRO A 139 -13.82 -14.69 14.10
CA PRO A 139 -13.73 -13.38 14.73
C PRO A 139 -12.42 -12.63 14.40
N THR A 140 -11.28 -13.33 14.50
CA THR A 140 -9.97 -12.75 14.18
C THR A 140 -9.83 -12.49 12.68
N PHE A 141 -10.37 -13.38 11.85
CA PHE A 141 -10.38 -13.22 10.40
C PHE A 141 -11.09 -11.93 9.99
N PHE A 142 -12.32 -11.71 10.46
CA PHE A 142 -13.08 -10.49 10.15
C PHE A 142 -12.38 -9.23 10.64
N THR A 143 -11.76 -9.28 11.83
CA THR A 143 -11.00 -8.14 12.35
C THR A 143 -9.83 -7.78 11.43
N GLY A 144 -9.11 -8.78 10.91
CA GLY A 144 -8.06 -8.58 9.92
C GLY A 144 -8.56 -8.00 8.60
N VAL A 145 -9.69 -8.50 8.09
CA VAL A 145 -10.31 -7.99 6.86
C VAL A 145 -10.77 -6.54 7.03
N TYR A 146 -11.47 -6.22 8.12
CA TYR A 146 -11.92 -4.86 8.41
C TYR A 146 -10.76 -3.90 8.58
N ALA A 147 -9.67 -4.31 9.24
CA ALA A 147 -8.46 -3.49 9.37
C ALA A 147 -7.82 -3.20 8.00
N MET A 148 -7.70 -4.21 7.13
CA MET A 148 -7.21 -4.04 5.75
C MET A 148 -8.06 -3.04 4.96
N ILE A 149 -9.38 -3.20 4.99
CA ILE A 149 -10.33 -2.33 4.28
C ILE A 149 -10.27 -0.90 4.85
N ALA A 150 -10.25 -0.76 6.17
CA ALA A 150 -10.13 0.54 6.84
C ALA A 150 -8.84 1.26 6.44
N MET A 151 -7.71 0.55 6.32
CA MET A 151 -6.46 1.15 5.85
C MET A 151 -6.49 1.56 4.38
N ILE A 152 -7.15 0.79 3.49
CA ILE A 152 -7.36 1.20 2.10
C ILE A 152 -8.13 2.53 2.06
N ILE A 153 -9.26 2.58 2.76
CA ILE A 153 -10.13 3.77 2.79
C ILE A 153 -9.37 4.96 3.39
N ALA A 154 -8.71 4.77 4.53
CA ALA A 154 -7.93 5.81 5.19
C ALA A 154 -6.83 6.35 4.27
N THR A 155 -6.10 5.48 3.57
CA THR A 155 -5.03 5.89 2.66
C THR A 155 -5.59 6.67 1.46
N LEU A 156 -6.70 6.24 0.88
CA LEU A 156 -7.36 6.96 -0.21
C LEU A 156 -7.85 8.34 0.24
N LEU A 157 -8.51 8.43 1.40
CA LEU A 157 -8.98 9.70 1.97
C LEU A 157 -7.82 10.68 2.23
N VAL A 158 -6.75 10.20 2.87
CA VAL A 158 -5.53 11.00 3.10
C VAL A 158 -4.95 11.48 1.77
N THR A 159 -4.94 10.62 0.75
CA THR A 159 -4.40 10.97 -0.57
C THR A 159 -5.23 12.04 -1.27
N ILE A 160 -6.56 11.95 -1.21
CA ILE A 160 -7.47 12.93 -1.81
C ILE A 160 -7.32 14.29 -1.10
N ILE A 161 -7.37 14.31 0.22
CA ILE A 161 -7.26 15.54 1.03
C ILE A 161 -5.92 16.24 0.79
N ILE A 162 -4.81 15.49 0.77
CA ILE A 162 -3.49 16.09 0.56
C ILE A 162 -3.36 16.61 -0.87
N LYS A 163 -3.87 15.89 -1.88
CA LYS A 163 -3.85 16.37 -3.27
C LYS A 163 -4.65 17.66 -3.46
N GLU A 164 -5.80 17.76 -2.82
CA GLU A 164 -6.64 18.97 -2.86
C GLU A 164 -5.96 20.18 -2.20
N LYS A 165 -5.17 19.95 -1.14
CA LYS A 165 -4.33 21.00 -0.54
C LYS A 165 -3.09 21.33 -1.37
N PHE A 166 -2.48 20.35 -2.04
CA PHE A 166 -1.24 20.56 -2.80
C PHE A 166 -1.46 21.38 -4.08
N ASP A 167 -2.63 21.24 -4.74
CA ASP A 167 -3.02 22.11 -5.86
C ASP A 167 -3.10 23.58 -5.43
N ASN A 168 -3.65 23.84 -4.23
CA ASN A 168 -3.76 25.19 -3.69
C ASN A 168 -2.39 25.80 -3.31
N VAL A 169 -1.45 24.98 -2.84
CA VAL A 169 -0.08 25.44 -2.52
C VAL A 169 0.74 25.65 -3.80
N ALA A 170 0.61 24.76 -4.78
CA ALA A 170 1.28 24.89 -6.08
C ALA A 170 0.82 26.16 -6.82
N ASN A 171 -0.49 26.42 -6.87
CA ASN A 171 -1.04 27.64 -7.46
C ASN A 171 -0.60 28.92 -6.73
N LYS A 172 -0.49 28.87 -5.39
CA LYS A 172 0.06 29.98 -4.59
C LYS A 172 1.55 30.20 -4.82
N PHE A 173 2.33 29.14 -4.98
CA PHE A 173 3.75 29.25 -5.28
C PHE A 173 3.95 29.80 -6.69
N GLU A 174 3.15 29.36 -7.66
CA GLU A 174 3.22 29.87 -9.03
C GLU A 174 2.79 31.34 -9.14
N GLN A 175 1.80 31.77 -8.35
CA GLN A 175 1.47 33.19 -8.18
C GLN A 175 2.60 33.98 -7.50
N ALA A 176 3.19 33.46 -6.43
CA ALA A 176 4.31 34.12 -5.73
C ALA A 176 5.57 34.23 -6.62
N LEU A 177 5.78 33.27 -7.52
CA LEU A 177 6.89 33.27 -8.46
C LEU A 177 6.63 34.19 -9.66
N LYS A 178 5.39 34.30 -10.13
CA LYS A 178 4.98 35.34 -11.10
C LYS A 178 5.10 36.76 -10.53
N ASP A 179 4.72 36.94 -9.27
CA ASP A 179 4.87 38.24 -8.58
C ASP A 179 6.35 38.61 -8.32
N SER A 180 7.25 37.62 -8.29
CA SER A 180 8.69 37.83 -8.08
C SER A 180 9.47 38.10 -9.38
N GLY A 181 8.80 38.19 -10.54
CA GLY A 181 9.43 38.58 -11.81
C GLY A 181 10.47 37.58 -12.36
N LEU A 182 10.38 36.31 -11.99
CA LEU A 182 11.27 35.22 -12.46
C LEU A 182 10.66 34.39 -13.61
N PHE A 183 9.71 34.98 -14.34
CA PHE A 183 9.28 34.62 -15.69
C PHE A 183 8.92 35.88 -16.47
#